data_AF-E9S884-F1
#
_entry.id   AF-E9S884-F1
#
_cell.length_a   1.000
_cell.length_b   1.000
_cell.length_c   1.000
_cell.angle_alpha   90.00
_cell.angle_beta   90.00
_cell.angle_gamma   90.00
#
_symmetry.space_group_name_H-M   'P 1'
#
loop_
_entity.id
_entity.type
_entity.pdbx_description
1 polymer ?
#
loop_
_entity_poly.entity_id
_entity_poly.type
_entity_poly.pdbx_seq_one_letter_code
_entity_poly.pdbx_strand_id
1 'polypeptide(L)'
;MEYTDRKEAAKALEETALSIRIADTPVKVGEFQGFPLSITVHSPAMGGGMTATMKGEYTHTAKLISSFAHNLSRIEAGLYNIDRRIDQVKTNLSKLRVDYEEAKKIVSAPFPQQAELESKSERLETLTTALNLAAIEAKKNVPKREQTCYFQRAQLKREAARVAKKKSAPKKTMAQDKKTGLE
;
A
#
# COMPACT_ATOMS: atom_id res chain seq x y z
N MET A 1 -20.19 -41.36 13.35
CA MET A 1 -19.20 -42.45 13.48
C MET A 1 -18.08 -41.90 14.34
N GLU A 2 -17.90 -42.46 15.52
CA GLU A 2 -16.81 -42.10 16.42
C GLU A 2 -15.64 -43.03 16.09
N TYR A 3 -14.48 -42.47 15.76
CA TYR A 3 -13.27 -43.25 15.50
C TYR A 3 -12.37 -43.18 16.73
N THR A 4 -12.28 -44.29 17.46
CA THR A 4 -11.39 -44.40 18.64
C THR A 4 -9.99 -44.85 18.27
N ASP A 5 -9.79 -45.47 17.09
CA ASP A 5 -8.45 -45.81 16.57
C ASP A 5 -7.90 -44.70 15.66
N ARG A 6 -6.67 -44.25 15.96
CA ARG A 6 -5.90 -43.26 15.20
C ARG A 6 -5.71 -43.70 13.75
N LYS A 7 -5.59 -45.01 13.48
CA LYS A 7 -5.40 -45.52 12.12
C LYS A 7 -6.67 -45.44 11.28
N GLU A 8 -7.82 -45.75 11.85
CA GLU A 8 -9.11 -45.66 11.17
C GLU A 8 -9.50 -44.20 10.91
N ALA A 9 -9.30 -43.32 11.90
CA ALA A 9 -9.49 -41.88 11.74
C ALA A 9 -8.59 -41.30 10.65
N ALA A 10 -7.32 -41.72 10.58
CA ALA A 10 -6.40 -41.26 9.54
C ALA A 10 -6.83 -41.71 8.13
N LYS A 11 -7.34 -42.94 7.99
CA LYS A 11 -7.86 -43.46 6.71
C LYS A 11 -9.14 -42.74 6.26
N ALA A 12 -10.08 -42.51 7.17
CA ALA A 12 -11.30 -41.75 6.85
C ALA A 12 -10.96 -40.30 6.45
N LEU A 13 -9.97 -39.70 7.12
CA LEU A 13 -9.47 -38.37 6.79
C LEU A 13 -8.74 -38.33 5.44
N GLU A 14 -8.03 -39.41 5.10
CA GLU A 14 -7.39 -39.59 3.80
C GLU A 14 -8.40 -39.73 2.66
N GLU A 15 -9.41 -40.61 2.81
CA GLU A 15 -10.47 -40.79 1.81
C GLU A 15 -11.23 -39.49 1.55
N THR A 16 -11.57 -38.76 2.62
CA THR A 16 -12.26 -37.47 2.50
C THR A 16 -11.36 -36.41 1.87
N ALA A 17 -10.08 -36.31 2.25
CA ALA A 17 -9.13 -35.37 1.65
C ALA A 17 -8.86 -35.65 0.16
N LEU A 18 -8.77 -36.93 -0.23
CA LEU A 18 -8.60 -37.37 -1.63
C LEU A 18 -9.86 -37.14 -2.47
N SER A 19 -11.05 -37.16 -1.84
CA SER A 19 -12.32 -36.87 -2.52
C SER A 19 -12.50 -35.39 -2.88
N ILE A 20 -11.68 -34.48 -2.32
CA ILE A 20 -11.75 -33.04 -2.57
C ILE A 20 -11.20 -32.74 -3.97
N ARG A 21 -12.10 -32.61 -4.95
CA ARG A 21 -11.75 -32.29 -6.34
C ARG A 21 -11.68 -30.79 -6.62
N ILE A 22 -12.18 -29.95 -5.71
CA ILE A 22 -12.26 -28.50 -5.89
C ILE A 22 -11.23 -27.83 -4.98
N ALA A 23 -10.21 -27.22 -5.59
CA ALA A 23 -9.19 -26.46 -4.86
C ALA A 23 -9.81 -25.24 -4.16
N ASP A 24 -9.20 -24.83 -3.05
CA ASP A 24 -9.55 -23.67 -2.24
C ASP A 24 -10.95 -23.70 -1.58
N THR A 25 -11.64 -24.86 -1.60
CA THR A 25 -12.91 -25.04 -0.89
C THR A 25 -12.74 -25.79 0.44
N PRO A 26 -13.26 -25.26 1.56
CA PRO A 26 -13.23 -25.95 2.84
C PRO A 26 -14.30 -27.05 2.90
N VAL A 27 -13.86 -28.31 2.89
CA VAL A 27 -14.72 -29.48 3.04
C VAL A 27 -14.77 -29.88 4.51
N LYS A 28 -15.97 -29.94 5.09
CA LYS A 28 -16.15 -30.39 6.48
C LYS A 28 -15.93 -31.89 6.55
N VAL A 29 -14.92 -32.32 7.31
CA VAL A 29 -14.53 -33.73 7.45
C VAL A 29 -15.12 -34.36 8.72
N GLY A 30 -15.43 -33.54 9.72
CA GLY A 30 -16.08 -34.00 10.94
C GLY A 30 -15.78 -33.12 12.13
N GLU A 31 -15.66 -33.73 13.30
CA GLU A 31 -15.26 -33.08 14.55
C GLU A 31 -14.03 -33.80 15.11
N PHE A 32 -13.04 -33.03 15.56
CA PHE A 32 -11.83 -33.54 16.20
C PHE A 32 -11.72 -32.93 17.59
N GLN A 33 -11.79 -33.77 18.64
CA GLN A 33 -11.73 -33.34 20.04
C GLN A 33 -12.74 -32.22 20.38
N GLY A 34 -13.96 -32.30 19.83
CA GLY A 34 -15.02 -31.30 20.03
C GLY A 34 -14.93 -30.06 19.14
N PHE A 35 -13.93 -29.95 18.25
CA PHE A 35 -13.83 -28.85 17.29
C PHE A 35 -14.24 -29.30 15.88
N PRO A 36 -15.12 -28.57 15.19
CA PRO A 36 -15.43 -28.87 13.80
C PRO A 36 -14.19 -28.69 12.92
N LEU A 37 -13.84 -29.75 12.20
CA LEU A 37 -12.67 -29.88 11.35
C LEU A 37 -13.07 -29.80 9.88
N SER A 38 -12.46 -28.86 9.17
CA SER A 38 -12.55 -28.74 7.71
C SER A 38 -11.17 -28.85 7.05
N ILE A 39 -11.09 -29.48 5.89
CA ILE A 39 -9.88 -29.60 5.11
C ILE A 39 -10.01 -28.77 3.84
N THR A 40 -8.95 -28.05 3.49
CA THR A 40 -8.86 -27.26 2.27
C THR A 40 -7.61 -27.68 1.53
N VAL A 41 -7.78 -28.10 0.28
CA VAL A 41 -6.68 -28.37 -0.65
C VAL A 41 -6.39 -27.07 -1.38
N HIS A 42 -5.24 -26.46 -1.13
CA HIS A 42 -4.88 -25.19 -1.74
C HIS A 42 -4.41 -25.39 -3.17
N SER A 43 -4.82 -24.48 -4.05
CA SER A 43 -4.29 -24.43 -5.41
C SER A 43 -2.79 -24.09 -5.42
N PRO A 44 -2.04 -24.42 -6.49
CA PRO A 44 -0.63 -24.04 -6.61
C PRO A 44 -0.38 -22.53 -6.47
N ALA A 45 -1.37 -21.70 -6.83
CA ALA A 45 -1.32 -20.26 -6.68
C ALA A 45 -1.37 -19.80 -5.20
N MET A 46 -1.97 -20.59 -4.31
CA MET A 46 -2.08 -20.33 -2.87
C MET A 46 -0.98 -21.05 -2.05
N GLY A 47 0.11 -21.46 -2.70
CA GLY A 47 1.26 -22.11 -2.05
C GLY A 47 1.18 -23.63 -2.00
N GLY A 48 0.13 -24.23 -2.58
CA GLY A 48 -0.06 -25.68 -2.68
C GLY A 48 -0.19 -26.40 -1.33
N GLY A 49 -0.54 -27.68 -1.40
CA GLY A 49 -0.68 -28.54 -0.22
C GLY A 49 -2.06 -28.44 0.43
N MET A 50 -2.21 -29.12 1.57
CA MET A 50 -3.49 -29.24 2.27
C MET A 50 -3.40 -28.61 3.65
N THR A 51 -4.47 -27.96 4.10
CA THR A 51 -4.57 -27.45 5.48
C THR A 51 -5.83 -27.95 6.14
N ALA A 52 -5.68 -28.41 7.39
CA ALA A 52 -6.77 -28.60 8.30
C ALA A 52 -7.08 -27.26 8.99
N THR A 53 -8.35 -26.89 8.97
CA THR A 53 -8.91 -25.72 9.64
C THR A 53 -9.85 -26.22 10.73
N MET A 54 -9.60 -25.79 11.96
CA MET A 54 -10.42 -26.07 13.12
C MET A 54 -11.12 -24.78 13.53
N LYS A 55 -12.46 -24.79 13.54
CA LYS A 55 -13.26 -23.61 13.84
C LYS A 55 -13.81 -23.68 15.26
N GLY A 56 -13.28 -22.86 16.16
CA GLY A 56 -13.93 -22.51 17.44
C GLY A 56 -14.41 -21.05 17.40
N GLU A 57 -14.24 -20.30 18.50
CA GLU A 57 -14.35 -18.83 18.48
C GLU A 57 -13.27 -18.18 17.60
N TYR A 58 -12.12 -18.83 17.50
CA TYR A 58 -11.02 -18.44 16.63
C TYR A 58 -10.71 -19.57 15.64
N THR A 59 -10.28 -19.21 14.43
CA THR A 59 -9.90 -20.19 13.42
C THR A 59 -8.44 -20.60 13.61
N HIS A 60 -8.21 -21.88 13.87
CA HIS A 60 -6.88 -22.46 13.98
C HIS A 60 -6.58 -23.31 12.77
N THR A 61 -5.38 -23.18 12.22
CA THR A 61 -4.99 -23.89 11.00
C THR A 61 -3.73 -24.71 11.22
N ALA A 62 -3.70 -25.91 10.66
CA ALA A 62 -2.56 -26.81 10.67
C ALA A 62 -2.26 -27.26 9.23
N LYS A 63 -0.99 -27.18 8.84
CA LYS A 63 -0.52 -27.66 7.52
C LYS A 63 -0.43 -29.19 7.53
N LEU A 64 -1.09 -29.82 6.58
CA LEU A 64 -1.09 -31.27 6.37
C LEU A 64 -0.01 -31.65 5.36
N ILE A 65 0.58 -32.82 5.58
CA ILE A 65 1.61 -33.45 4.75
C ILE A 65 0.99 -34.67 4.04
N SER A 66 1.68 -35.28 3.09
CA SER A 66 1.29 -36.54 2.45
C SER A 66 1.09 -37.73 3.43
N SER A 67 1.62 -37.66 4.66
CA SER A 67 1.45 -38.73 5.65
C SER A 67 0.31 -38.46 6.62
N PHE A 68 -0.83 -39.15 6.42
CA PHE A 68 -2.04 -38.96 7.22
C PHE A 68 -1.92 -39.38 8.68
N ALA A 69 -1.06 -40.35 9.02
CA ALA A 69 -0.78 -40.71 10.41
C ALA A 69 -0.12 -39.55 11.19
N HIS A 70 0.83 -38.85 10.57
CA HIS A 70 1.52 -37.70 11.17
C HIS A 70 0.65 -36.44 11.16
N ASN A 71 -0.30 -36.34 10.23
CA ASN A 71 -1.24 -35.23 10.15
C ASN A 71 -2.12 -35.15 11.41
N LEU A 72 -2.59 -36.29 11.94
CA LEU A 72 -3.38 -36.27 13.17
C LEU A 72 -2.57 -35.72 14.35
N SER A 73 -1.32 -36.15 14.51
CA SER A 73 -0.41 -35.61 15.54
C SER A 73 -0.14 -34.11 15.35
N ARG A 74 -0.12 -33.61 14.10
CA ARG A 74 0.03 -32.18 13.81
C ARG A 74 -1.21 -31.37 14.15
N ILE A 75 -2.40 -31.91 13.89
CA ILE A 75 -3.67 -31.29 14.28
C ILE A 75 -3.76 -31.23 15.81
N GLU A 76 -3.39 -32.32 16.49
CA GLU A 76 -3.28 -32.40 17.95
C GLU A 76 -2.26 -31.41 18.52
N ALA A 77 -1.07 -31.31 17.93
CA ALA A 77 -0.09 -30.29 18.31
C ALA A 77 -0.61 -28.86 18.04
N GLY A 78 -1.44 -28.68 17.00
CA GLY A 78 -2.11 -27.42 16.70
C GLY A 78 -3.05 -26.98 17.81
N LEU A 79 -3.79 -27.93 18.41
CA LEU A 79 -4.62 -27.72 19.60
C LEU A 79 -3.80 -27.32 20.82
N TYR A 80 -2.74 -28.06 21.15
CA TYR A 80 -1.87 -27.71 22.29
C TYR A 80 -1.16 -26.36 22.12
N ASN A 81 -0.94 -25.91 20.88
CA ASN A 81 -0.39 -24.58 20.62
C ASN A 81 -1.39 -23.44 20.90
N ILE A 82 -2.68 -23.72 21.10
CA ILE A 82 -3.68 -22.69 21.41
C ILE A 82 -3.36 -22.04 22.76
N ASP A 83 -3.07 -22.83 23.80
CA ASP A 83 -2.73 -22.32 25.13
C ASP A 83 -1.50 -21.42 25.08
N ARG A 84 -0.45 -21.89 24.41
CA ARG A 84 0.77 -21.10 24.18
C ARG A 84 0.49 -19.79 23.44
N ARG A 85 -0.39 -19.82 22.42
CA ARG A 85 -0.79 -18.60 21.68
C ARG A 85 -1.57 -17.65 22.56
N ILE A 86 -2.46 -18.15 23.43
CA ILE A 86 -3.21 -17.32 24.38
C ILE A 86 -2.24 -16.59 25.31
N ASP A 87 -1.25 -17.28 25.88
CA ASP A 87 -0.28 -16.66 26.78
C ASP A 87 0.59 -15.62 26.06
N GLN A 88 0.98 -15.90 24.82
CA GLN A 88 1.72 -14.96 24.00
C GLN A 88 0.90 -13.70 23.70
N VAL A 89 -0.39 -13.86 23.35
CA VAL A 89 -1.29 -12.73 23.09
C VAL A 89 -1.52 -11.91 24.36
N LYS A 90 -1.73 -12.55 25.51
CA LYS A 90 -1.85 -11.85 26.82
C LYS A 90 -0.60 -11.04 27.13
N THR A 91 0.58 -11.61 26.92
CA THR A 91 1.88 -10.94 27.14
C THR A 91 2.06 -9.76 26.19
N ASN A 92 1.68 -9.90 24.93
CA ASN A 92 1.75 -8.81 23.97
C ASN A 92 0.77 -7.68 24.33
N LEU A 93 -0.42 -8.03 24.81
CA LEU A 93 -1.42 -7.07 25.28
C LEU A 93 -0.90 -6.28 26.49
N SER A 94 -0.30 -6.96 27.47
CA SER A 94 0.29 -6.28 28.63
C SER A 94 1.42 -5.34 28.24
N LYS A 95 2.30 -5.74 27.31
CA LYS A 95 3.36 -4.87 26.77
C LYS A 95 2.77 -3.64 26.07
N LEU A 96 1.81 -3.85 25.17
CA LEU A 96 1.18 -2.76 24.43
C LEU A 96 0.47 -1.76 25.34
N ARG A 97 -0.11 -2.21 26.46
CA ARG A 97 -0.69 -1.32 27.47
C ARG A 97 0.37 -0.42 28.12
N VAL A 98 1.52 -1.00 28.49
CA VAL A 98 2.64 -0.23 29.05
C VAL A 98 3.16 0.78 28.03
N ASP A 99 3.43 0.34 26.80
CA ASP A 99 3.91 1.20 25.71
C ASP A 99 2.91 2.34 25.42
N TYR A 100 1.61 2.05 25.48
CA TYR A 100 0.57 3.07 25.30
C TYR A 100 0.55 4.10 26.44
N GLU A 101 0.69 3.67 27.69
CA GLU A 101 0.77 4.58 28.83
C GLU A 101 2.04 5.44 28.77
N GLU A 102 3.17 4.86 28.37
CA GLU A 102 4.42 5.59 28.16
C GLU A 102 4.31 6.59 27.00
N ALA A 103 3.78 6.16 25.85
CA ALA A 103 3.52 7.05 24.71
C ALA A 103 2.58 8.20 25.09
N LYS A 104 1.54 7.93 25.89
CA LYS A 104 0.64 8.98 26.40
C LYS A 104 1.38 9.98 27.29
N LYS A 105 2.31 9.51 28.15
CA LYS A 105 3.16 10.39 28.96
C LYS A 105 4.09 11.24 28.08
N ILE A 106 4.73 10.64 27.07
CA ILE A 106 5.61 11.34 26.13
C ILE A 106 4.84 12.40 25.35
N VAL A 107 3.64 12.09 24.86
CA VAL A 107 2.77 13.07 24.17
C VAL A 107 2.38 14.22 25.10
N SER A 108 2.14 13.94 26.38
CA SER A 108 1.83 14.99 27.36
C SER A 108 3.06 15.79 27.81
N ALA A 109 4.27 15.26 27.64
CA ALA A 109 5.49 15.95 27.99
C ALA A 109 5.80 17.00 26.92
N PRO A 110 5.86 18.30 27.27
CA PRO A 110 6.21 19.33 26.30
C PRO A 110 7.63 19.08 25.78
N PHE A 111 7.84 19.30 24.47
CA PHE A 111 9.13 19.10 23.84
C PHE A 111 10.17 20.02 24.51
N PRO A 112 11.23 19.48 25.13
CA PRO A 112 12.14 20.30 25.96
C PRO A 112 12.90 21.34 25.15
N GLN A 113 13.09 21.13 23.85
CA GLN A 113 13.76 22.07 22.96
C GLN A 113 12.78 22.95 22.17
N GLN A 114 11.49 22.98 22.54
CA GLN A 114 10.47 23.78 21.85
C GLN A 114 10.84 25.26 21.80
N ALA A 115 11.28 25.84 22.92
CA ALA A 115 11.67 27.25 23.00
C ALA A 115 12.93 27.55 22.16
N GLU A 116 13.90 26.64 22.12
CA GLU A 116 15.07 26.80 21.25
C GLU A 116 14.72 26.68 19.77
N LEU A 117 13.80 25.77 19.43
CA LEU A 117 13.32 25.57 18.07
C LEU A 117 12.62 26.84 17.57
N GLU A 118 11.69 27.40 18.37
CA GLU A 118 10.95 28.62 18.05
C GLU A 118 11.90 29.80 17.84
N SER A 119 12.85 30.00 18.75
CA SER A 119 13.87 31.06 18.61
C SER A 119 14.73 30.90 17.35
N LYS A 120 15.15 29.67 17.04
CA LYS A 120 15.95 29.37 15.84
C LYS A 120 15.11 29.54 14.57
N SER A 121 13.84 29.16 14.57
CA SER A 121 12.94 29.34 13.42
C SER A 121 12.64 30.81 13.15
N GLU A 122 12.35 31.62 14.18
CA GLU A 122 12.13 33.06 14.02
C GLU A 122 13.39 33.76 13.45
N ARG A 123 14.57 33.41 13.98
CA ARG A 123 15.84 33.91 13.45
C ARG A 123 16.06 33.49 11.99
N LEU A 124 15.67 32.28 11.62
CA LEU A 124 15.80 31.79 10.25
C LEU A 124 14.83 32.52 9.30
N GLU A 125 13.58 32.74 9.71
CA GLU A 125 12.59 33.48 8.93
C GLU A 125 13.01 34.93 8.68
N THR A 126 13.48 35.61 9.71
CA THR A 126 14.02 36.97 9.59
C THR A 126 15.23 37.03 8.67
N LEU A 127 16.17 36.08 8.75
CA LEU A 127 17.31 36.02 7.83
C LEU A 127 16.88 35.69 6.40
N THR A 128 15.93 34.79 6.22
CA THR A 128 15.42 34.37 4.91
C THR A 128 14.70 35.51 4.21
N THR A 129 13.87 36.26 4.93
CA THR A 129 13.20 37.45 4.40
C THR A 129 14.19 38.53 4.02
N ALA A 130 15.19 38.81 4.86
CA ALA A 130 16.26 39.77 4.56
C ALA A 130 17.08 39.37 3.32
N LEU A 131 17.48 38.10 3.21
CA LEU A 131 18.20 37.59 2.04
C LEU A 131 17.36 37.62 0.77
N ASN A 132 16.06 37.32 0.85
CA ASN A 132 15.17 37.39 -0.29
C ASN A 132 14.98 38.85 -0.76
N LEU A 133 14.84 39.80 0.16
CA LEU A 133 14.79 41.22 -0.18
C LEU A 133 16.10 41.68 -0.83
N ALA A 134 17.25 41.33 -0.25
CA ALA A 134 18.56 41.62 -0.82
C ALA A 134 18.74 40.97 -2.20
N ALA A 135 18.22 39.76 -2.43
CA ALA A 135 18.24 39.10 -3.73
C ALA A 135 17.33 39.79 -4.76
N ILE A 136 16.17 40.30 -4.33
CA ILE A 136 15.27 41.10 -5.17
C ILE A 136 15.92 42.44 -5.53
N GLU A 137 16.54 43.11 -4.55
CA GLU A 137 17.27 44.36 -4.76
C GLU A 137 18.51 44.14 -5.63
N ALA A 138 19.26 43.06 -5.43
CA ALA A 138 20.35 42.68 -6.31
C ALA A 138 19.85 42.42 -7.73
N LYS A 139 18.72 41.73 -7.93
CA LYS A 139 18.11 41.57 -9.26
C LYS A 139 17.66 42.90 -9.89
N LYS A 140 17.26 43.89 -9.08
CA LYS A 140 16.92 45.24 -9.54
C LYS A 140 18.16 46.08 -9.86
N ASN A 141 19.24 45.93 -9.10
CA ASN A 141 20.50 46.66 -9.21
C ASN A 141 21.54 46.00 -10.12
N VAL A 142 21.32 44.75 -10.55
CA VAL A 142 22.11 44.12 -11.61
C VAL A 142 22.03 45.02 -12.84
N PRO A 143 23.17 45.52 -13.37
CA PRO A 143 23.15 46.34 -14.56
C PRO A 143 22.46 45.53 -15.65
N LYS A 144 21.39 46.10 -16.22
CA LYS A 144 20.74 45.50 -17.39
C LYS A 144 21.86 45.31 -18.41
N ARG A 145 22.22 44.05 -18.68
CA ARG A 145 23.28 43.71 -19.64
C ARG A 145 23.07 44.57 -20.87
N GLU A 146 24.09 45.32 -21.27
CA GLU A 146 24.01 46.21 -22.43
C GLU A 146 23.47 45.38 -23.60
N GLN A 147 22.28 45.75 -24.07
CA GLN A 147 21.71 45.10 -25.24
C GLN A 147 22.56 45.52 -26.42
N THR A 148 23.48 44.66 -26.82
CA THR A 148 24.27 44.88 -28.03
C THR A 148 23.33 44.99 -29.23
N CYS A 149 23.75 45.70 -30.28
CA CYS A 149 22.98 45.85 -31.51
C CYS A 149 22.52 44.50 -32.11
N TYR A 150 23.24 43.42 -31.81
CA TYR A 150 22.88 42.04 -32.16
C TYR A 150 21.58 41.56 -31.50
N PHE A 151 21.28 41.99 -30.28
CA PHE A 151 20.05 41.63 -29.57
C PHE A 151 18.81 42.25 -30.22
N GLN A 152 18.88 43.54 -30.58
CA GLN A 152 17.82 44.23 -31.32
C GLN A 152 17.64 43.65 -32.72
N ARG A 153 18.73 43.35 -33.43
CA ARG A 153 18.67 42.66 -34.73
C ARG A 153 18.04 41.27 -34.62
N ALA A 154 18.31 40.53 -33.55
CA ALA A 154 17.70 39.23 -33.31
C ALA A 154 16.20 39.33 -32.99
N GLN A 155 15.78 40.36 -32.23
CA GLN A 155 14.36 40.65 -32.00
C GLN A 155 13.65 41.03 -33.30
N LEU A 156 14.21 41.97 -34.07
CA LEU A 156 13.69 42.37 -35.38
C LEU A 156 13.62 41.19 -36.36
N LYS A 157 14.61 40.28 -36.35
CA LYS A 157 14.56 39.04 -37.13
C LYS A 157 13.44 38.11 -36.68
N ARG A 158 13.22 37.95 -35.37
CA ARG A 158 12.12 37.12 -34.83
C ARG A 158 10.75 37.72 -35.14
N GLU A 159 10.60 39.03 -35.04
CA GLU A 159 9.38 39.75 -35.40
C GLU A 159 9.12 39.72 -36.90
N ALA A 160 10.14 39.98 -37.73
CA ALA A 160 10.05 39.85 -39.17
C ALA A 160 9.70 38.41 -39.59
N ALA A 161 10.27 37.40 -38.94
CA ALA A 161 9.90 35.99 -39.17
C ALA A 161 8.45 35.69 -38.74
N ARG A 162 7.96 36.28 -37.64
CA ARG A 162 6.54 36.18 -37.24
C ARG A 162 5.62 36.87 -38.25
N VAL A 163 5.99 38.06 -38.73
CA VAL A 163 5.22 38.81 -39.74
C VAL A 163 5.25 38.08 -41.09
N ALA A 164 6.39 37.54 -41.50
CA ALA A 164 6.51 36.74 -42.71
C ALA A 164 5.67 35.45 -42.62
N LYS A 165 5.70 34.73 -41.48
CA LYS A 165 4.82 33.58 -41.23
C LYS A 165 3.33 33.96 -41.24
N LYS A 166 2.97 35.16 -40.74
CA LYS A 166 1.59 35.69 -40.84
C LYS A 166 1.20 36.07 -42.27
N LYS A 167 2.15 36.53 -43.10
CA LYS A 167 1.93 36.89 -44.51
C LYS A 167 1.95 35.68 -45.46
N SER A 168 2.71 34.64 -45.13
CA SER A 168 2.79 33.38 -45.88
C SER A 168 1.75 32.36 -45.45
N ALA A 169 0.96 32.65 -44.40
CA ALA A 169 -0.26 31.92 -44.13
C ALA A 169 -1.23 32.18 -45.30
N PRO A 170 -1.72 31.15 -46.01
CA PRO A 170 -2.59 31.35 -47.15
C PRO A 170 -3.84 32.13 -46.74
N LYS A 171 -4.12 33.24 -47.45
CA LYS A 171 -5.47 33.83 -47.47
C LYS A 171 -6.41 32.71 -47.92
N LYS A 172 -7.26 32.20 -47.01
CA LYS A 172 -8.47 31.50 -47.45
C LYS A 172 -9.24 32.47 -48.33
N THR A 173 -9.20 32.25 -49.63
CA THR A 173 -10.14 32.81 -50.59
C THR A 173 -11.52 32.26 -50.24
N MET A 174 -12.35 33.05 -49.55
CA MET A 174 -13.80 32.91 -49.71
C MET A 174 -14.17 33.66 -50.98
N ALA A 175 -14.20 32.91 -52.10
CA ALA A 175 -14.93 33.35 -53.28
C ALA A 175 -16.43 33.32 -52.91
N GLN A 176 -17.04 34.51 -52.86
CA GLN A 176 -18.48 34.65 -52.89
C GLN A 176 -18.94 34.38 -54.32
N ASP A 177 -19.63 33.25 -54.54
CA ASP A 177 -20.50 33.09 -55.69
C ASP A 177 -21.88 33.63 -55.29
N LYS A 178 -22.23 34.80 -55.84
CA LYS A 178 -23.60 35.30 -55.88
C LYS A 178 -24.03 35.33 -57.34
N LYS A 179 -24.85 34.37 -57.75
CA LYS A 179 -25.88 34.56 -58.78
C LYS A 179 -27.24 34.11 -58.27
N THR A 180 -27.97 35.14 -57.85
CA THR A 180 -29.42 35.41 -57.94
C THR A 180 -30.33 34.43 -58.68
N GLY A 181 -31.52 34.21 -58.09
CA GLY A 181 -32.78 33.78 -58.69
C GLY A 181 -33.69 33.26 -57.57
N LEU A 182 -34.56 34.09 -56.97
CA LEU A 182 -35.97 34.33 -57.33
C LEU A 182 -36.85 33.05 -57.30
N GLU A 183 -37.90 33.15 -56.48
CA GLU A 183 -38.94 32.17 -56.08
C GLU A 183 -38.60 31.16 -54.98
#